data_AF-A0A941EKJ4-F1
#
_entry.id   AF-A0A941EKJ4-F1
#
_cell.length_a   1.000
_cell.length_b   1.000
_cell.length_c   1.000
_cell.angle_alpha   90.00
_cell.angle_beta   90.00
_cell.angle_gamma   90.00
#
_symmetry.space_group_name_H-M   'P 1'
#
loop_
_entity.id
_entity.type
_entity.pdbx_description
1 polymer ?
#
loop_
_entity_poly.entity_id
_entity_poly.type
_entity_poly.pdbx_seq_one_letter_code
_entity_poly.pdbx_strand_id
1 'polypeptide(L)' 'MYDPCASIITGSVAFVLGTRPEIVKLAPLAGLFADAARVIHTGQHYDARMSEVFFTDCGMRRPDVTLGVG' A
#
# COMPACT_ATOMS: atom_id res chain seq x y z
N MET A 1 -8.13 13.10 -16.81
CA MET A 1 -8.46 12.79 -15.41
C MET A 1 -7.89 11.41 -15.15
N TYR A 2 -6.82 11.31 -14.34
CA TYR A 2 -6.23 10.01 -13.98
C TYR A 2 -7.15 9.35 -12.96
N ASP A 3 -7.72 8.19 -13.31
CA ASP A 3 -8.51 7.39 -12.39
C ASP A 3 -7.61 6.29 -11.79
N PRO A 4 -7.13 6.45 -10.54
CA PRO A 4 -6.26 5.46 -9.92
C PRO A 4 -6.92 4.09 -9.77
N CYS A 5 -8.26 4.02 -9.67
CA CYS A 5 -9.01 2.77 -9.60
C CYS A 5 -8.96 1.98 -10.91
N ALA A 6 -8.87 2.65 -12.07
CA ALA A 6 -8.78 1.99 -13.36
C ALA A 6 -7.45 1.24 -13.57
N SER A 7 -6.42 1.50 -12.75
CA SER A 7 -5.13 0.76 -12.78
C SER A 7 -5.17 -0.58 -12.04
N ILE A 8 -6.24 -0.86 -11.29
CA ILE A 8 -6.43 -2.12 -10.56
C ILE A 8 -7.00 -3.16 -11.53
N ILE A 9 -6.11 -3.99 -12.08
CA ILE A 9 -6.44 -4.98 -13.12
C ILE A 9 -7.32 -6.09 -12.54
N THR A 10 -8.31 -6.59 -13.30
CA THR A 10 -9.10 -7.78 -12.92
C THR A 10 -8.16 -8.98 -12.73
N GLY A 11 -8.21 -9.63 -11.57
CA GLY A 11 -7.25 -10.66 -11.16
C GLY A 11 -6.17 -10.18 -10.17
N SER A 12 -6.19 -8.91 -9.76
CA SER A 12 -5.35 -8.38 -8.69
C SER A 12 -6.11 -8.26 -7.36
N VAL A 13 -5.38 -8.31 -6.23
CA VAL A 13 -5.90 -8.11 -4.87
C VAL A 13 -5.39 -6.78 -4.33
N ALA A 14 -6.32 -5.92 -3.91
CA ALA A 14 -6.00 -4.62 -3.33
C ALA A 14 -5.75 -4.73 -1.82
N PHE A 15 -4.60 -4.24 -1.39
CA PHE A 15 -4.19 -4.06 0.00
C PHE A 15 -4.30 -2.59 0.36
N VAL A 16 -5.41 -2.20 0.98
CA VAL A 16 -5.66 -0.81 1.41
C VAL A 16 -5.22 -0.64 2.85
N LEU A 17 -4.38 0.36 3.12
CA LEU A 17 -3.82 0.62 4.44
C LEU A 17 -3.51 2.11 4.64
N GLY A 18 -3.41 2.53 5.89
CA GLY A 18 -3.08 3.88 6.32
C GLY A 18 -2.35 3.93 7.65
N THR A 19 -2.31 2.83 8.43
CA THR A 19 -1.66 2.85 9.74
C THR A 19 -0.43 1.94 9.79
N ARG A 20 0.50 2.24 10.71
CA ARG A 20 1.69 1.39 10.93
C ARG A 20 1.30 -0.08 11.24
N PRO A 21 0.33 -0.37 12.14
CA PRO A 21 -0.11 -1.75 12.38
C PRO A 21 -0.62 -2.48 11.14
N GLU A 22 -1.25 -1.77 10.19
CA GLU A 22 -1.70 -2.37 8.93
C GLU A 22 -0.52 -2.71 8.02
N ILE A 23 0.48 -1.83 7.88
CA ILE A 23 1.70 -2.11 7.11
C ILE A 23 2.36 -3.40 7.60
N VAL A 24 2.58 -3.51 8.92
CA VAL A 24 3.22 -4.68 9.54
C VAL A 24 2.44 -5.98 9.28
N LYS A 25 1.11 -5.94 9.38
CA LYS A 25 0.27 -7.14 9.24
C LYS A 25 0.03 -7.54 7.79
N LEU A 26 -0.07 -6.56 6.89
CA LEU A 26 -0.42 -6.80 5.49
C LEU A 26 0.80 -7.04 4.60
N ALA A 27 1.99 -6.57 4.98
CA ALA A 27 3.24 -6.81 4.24
C ALA A 27 3.47 -8.29 3.85
N PRO A 28 3.44 -9.27 4.79
CA PRO A 28 3.65 -10.67 4.42
C PRO A 28 2.54 -11.22 3.52
N LEU A 29 1.29 -10.76 3.69
CA LEU A 29 0.17 -11.18 2.86
C LEU A 29 0.31 -10.64 1.43
N ALA A 30 0.66 -9.37 1.26
CA ALA A 30 0.90 -8.77 -0.05
C ALA A 30 2.04 -9.50 -0.80
N GLY A 31 3.07 -9.94 -0.08
CA GLY A 31 4.15 -10.75 -0.64
C GLY A 31 3.69 -12.07 -1.28
N LEU A 32 2.64 -12.71 -0.75
CA LEU A 32 2.09 -13.95 -1.31
C LEU A 32 1.44 -13.77 -2.69
N PHE A 33 0.99 -12.55 -3.00
CA PHE A 33 0.34 -12.22 -4.27
C PHE A 33 1.32 -11.67 -5.32
N ALA A 34 2.57 -11.35 -4.95
CA ALA A 34 3.60 -10.83 -5.85
C ALA A 34 3.04 -9.71 -6.77
N ASP A 35 3.08 -9.92 -8.09
CA ASP A 35 2.63 -8.95 -9.09
C ASP A 35 1.11 -8.77 -9.16
N ALA A 36 0.33 -9.65 -8.50
CA ALA A 36 -1.11 -9.51 -8.35
C ALA A 36 -1.49 -8.63 -7.14
N ALA A 37 -0.54 -8.26 -6.26
CA ALA A 37 -0.81 -7.31 -5.18
C ALA A 37 -0.88 -5.87 -5.71
N ARG A 38 -1.86 -5.10 -5.22
CA ARG A 38 -1.93 -3.64 -5.40
C ARG A 38 -1.97 -2.98 -4.04
N VAL A 39 -0.91 -2.26 -3.67
CA VAL A 39 -0.79 -1.59 -2.37
C VAL A 39 -1.30 -0.17 -2.48
N ILE A 40 -2.33 0.16 -1.72
CA ILE A 40 -2.98 1.47 -1.72
C ILE A 40 -2.84 2.08 -0.34
N HIS A 41 -2.16 3.23 -0.25
CA HIS A 41 -2.03 3.98 0.99
C HIS A 41 -3.10 5.07 1.07
N THR A 42 -3.89 5.15 2.14
CA THR A 42 -4.97 6.14 2.28
C THR A 42 -4.43 7.56 2.44
N GLY A 43 -3.21 7.72 2.94
CA GLY A 43 -2.56 9.02 3.17
C GLY A 43 -2.47 9.40 4.65
N GLN A 44 -2.88 8.53 5.56
CA GLN A 44 -2.74 8.74 7.00
C GLN A 44 -1.27 8.56 7.39
N HIS A 45 -0.54 9.62 7.73
CA HIS A 45 0.72 9.67 8.52
C HIS A 45 1.33 11.07 8.34
N TYR A 46 1.50 11.82 9.43
CA TYR A 46 1.98 13.23 9.43
C TYR A 46 3.49 13.39 9.14
N ASP A 47 4.24 12.28 9.09
CA ASP A 47 5.64 12.27 8.65
C ASP A 47 5.86 11.14 7.63
N ALA A 48 5.95 11.54 6.35
CA ALA A 48 6.19 10.64 5.23
C ALA A 48 7.53 9.86 5.35
N ARG A 49 8.49 10.36 6.13
CA ARG A 49 9.74 9.62 6.39
C ARG A 49 9.50 8.42 7.30
N MET A 50 8.54 8.50 8.23
CA MET A 50 8.24 7.39 9.13
C MET A 50 7.57 6.23 8.39
N SER A 51 6.63 6.51 7.48
CA SER A 51 5.95 5.46 6.72
C SER A 51 6.90 4.71 5.77
N GLU A 52 7.82 5.42 5.09
CA GLU A 52 8.82 4.80 4.22
C GLU A 52 9.74 3.80 4.94
N VAL A 53 10.11 4.07 6.19
CA VAL A 53 10.91 3.14 7.01
C VAL A 53 10.14 1.83 7.24
N PHE A 54 8.84 1.87 7.53
CA PHE A 54 8.06 0.64 7.77
C PHE A 54 7.85 -0.19 6.51
N PHE A 55 7.66 0.43 5.34
CA PHE A 55 7.63 -0.32 4.09
C PHE A 55 8.94 -1.06 3.86
N THR A 56 10.07 -0.37 4.08
CA THR A 56 11.40 -0.95 3.93
C THR A 56 11.65 -2.07 4.94
N ASP A 57 11.41 -1.82 6.23
CA ASP A 57 11.67 -2.76 7.33
C ASP A 57 10.78 -4.00 7.25
N CYS A 58 9.55 -3.86 6.78
CA CYS A 58 8.60 -4.98 6.62
C CYS A 58 8.76 -5.70 5.27
N GLY A 59 9.70 -5.28 4.41
CA GLY A 59 9.87 -5.84 3.06
C GLY A 59 8.66 -5.61 2.14
N MET A 60 7.83 -4.62 2.45
CA MET A 60 6.67 -4.27 1.66
C MET A 60 7.06 -3.32 0.55
N ARG A 61 6.61 -3.59 -0.68
CA ARG A 61 6.78 -2.64 -1.79
C ARG A 61 6.16 -1.29 -1.45
N ARG A 62 6.70 -0.21 -2.05
CA ARG A 62 6.09 1.12 -1.97
C ARG A 62 4.64 1.08 -2.49
N PRO A 63 3.75 1.93 -1.96
CA PRO A 63 2.37 2.02 -2.45
C PRO A 63 2.33 2.31 -3.95
N ASP A 64 1.45 1.59 -4.65
CA ASP A 64 1.15 1.85 -6.05
C ASP A 64 0.34 3.15 -6.21
N VAL A 65 -0.52 3.43 -5.22
CA VAL A 65 -1.33 4.64 -5.14
C VAL A 65 -1.32 5.17 -3.71
N THR A 66 -1.21 6.49 -3.56
CA THR A 66 -1.48 7.19 -2.29
C THR A 66 -2.65 8.16 -2.51
N LEU A 67 -3.72 8.01 -1.73
CA LEU A 67 -5.00 8.70 -1.99
C LEU A 67 -5.10 10.10 -1.35
N GLY A 68 -4.38 10.36 -0.26
CA GLY A 68 -4.44 11.66 0.44
C GLY A 68 -5.81 11.98 1.07
N VAL A 69 -6.61 10.96 1.37
CA VAL A 69 -7.96 11.05 1.97
C VAL A 69 -7.97 10.64 3.45
N GLY A 70 -6.77 10.52 4.02
CA GLY A 70 -6.50 9.99 5.34
C GLY A 70 -6.57 10.99 6.47
#